data_AF-A0A3D4Z442-F1
#
_entry.id   AF-A0A3D4Z442-F1
#
_cell.length_a   1.000
_cell.length_b   1.000
_cell.length_c   1.000
_cell.angle_alpha   90.00
_cell.angle_beta   90.00
_cell.angle_gamma   90.00
#
_symmetry.space_group_name_H-M   'P 1'
#
loop_
_entity.id
_entity.type
_entity.pdbx_description
1 polymer ?
#
loop_
_entity_poly.entity_id
_entity_poly.type
_entity_poly.pdbx_seq_one_letter_code
_entity_poly.pdbx_strand_id
1 'polypeptide(L)'
;MAKRNSKQKIEKPRGLGVITGGGDCPGLNAAIRAVVKRADLEGVPVYGVYEGFYGLYQGKIEPLHPIQVAGIISRGGTILGTSRFNPLKKTDAAKTIKAQLRSHRIDGLINIGGEGTMRLSHELNKLGIPAIGVPKTIDNDVWGTDFTFGFDTAVNIATEAIDRLHTTAASHHRVMVVEVMGR
;
A
#
# COMPACT_ATOMS: atom_id res chain seq x y z
N MET A 1 39.68 10.67 -14.96
CA MET A 1 38.54 10.60 -15.90
C MET A 1 37.60 9.48 -15.47
N ALA A 2 36.51 9.82 -14.78
CA ALA A 2 35.51 8.83 -14.34
C ALA A 2 34.63 8.43 -15.54
N LYS A 3 34.62 7.14 -15.87
CA LYS A 3 33.75 6.58 -16.91
C LYS A 3 32.29 6.82 -16.50
N ARG A 4 31.57 7.65 -17.26
CA ARG A 4 30.11 7.77 -17.19
C ARG A 4 29.54 6.37 -17.42
N ASN A 5 28.91 5.79 -16.40
CA ASN A 5 28.10 4.58 -16.53
C ASN A 5 27.07 4.82 -17.64
N SER A 6 27.17 4.05 -18.72
CA SER A 6 26.13 3.92 -19.73
C SER A 6 24.81 3.60 -19.04
N LYS A 7 23.80 4.45 -19.22
CA LYS A 7 22.43 4.18 -18.74
C LYS A 7 22.01 2.82 -19.30
N GLN A 8 21.94 1.79 -18.45
CA GLN A 8 21.27 0.54 -18.82
C GLN A 8 19.86 0.90 -19.27
N LYS A 9 19.49 0.48 -20.47
CA LYS A 9 18.14 0.65 -21.00
C LYS A 9 17.26 -0.27 -20.14
N ILE A 10 16.54 0.30 -19.18
CA ILE A 10 15.60 -0.45 -18.35
C ILE A 10 14.43 -0.81 -19.26
N GLU A 11 14.26 -2.10 -19.54
CA GLU A 11 13.09 -2.59 -20.27
C GLU A 11 11.82 -2.35 -19.45
N LYS A 12 10.74 -1.95 -20.13
CA LYS A 12 9.45 -1.74 -19.48
C LYS A 12 8.88 -3.08 -19.01
N PRO A 13 8.31 -3.17 -17.80
CA PRO A 13 7.65 -4.39 -17.34
C PRO A 13 6.41 -4.67 -18.20
N ARG A 14 6.10 -5.95 -18.41
CA ARG A 14 4.91 -6.42 -19.14
C ARG A 14 3.62 -6.15 -18.38
N GLY A 15 3.69 -6.05 -17.05
CA GLY A 15 2.58 -5.74 -16.18
C GLY A 15 3.01 -5.56 -14.73
N LEU A 16 2.23 -4.79 -13.97
CA LEU A 16 2.47 -4.50 -12.55
C LEU A 16 1.26 -4.91 -11.71
N GLY A 17 1.49 -5.57 -10.58
CA GLY A 17 0.45 -5.86 -9.59
C GLY A 17 0.44 -4.81 -8.48
N VAL A 18 -0.74 -4.39 -8.02
CA VAL A 18 -0.91 -3.49 -6.87
C VAL A 18 -1.61 -4.23 -5.75
N ILE A 19 -1.03 -4.15 -4.55
CA ILE A 19 -1.53 -4.85 -3.36
C ILE A 19 -1.68 -3.85 -2.23
N THR A 20 -2.79 -3.89 -1.51
CA THR A 20 -2.95 -3.20 -0.23
C THR A 20 -2.90 -4.21 0.92
N GLY A 21 -1.96 -4.01 1.85
CA GLY A 21 -1.70 -4.92 2.97
C GLY A 21 -1.79 -4.24 4.34
N GLY A 22 -2.15 -5.03 5.37
CA GLY A 22 -2.28 -4.56 6.75
C GLY A 22 -3.63 -3.86 7.02
N GLY A 23 -3.69 -3.00 8.03
CA GLY A 23 -4.87 -2.15 8.28
C GLY A 23 -5.04 -1.11 7.17
N ASP A 24 -6.27 -0.67 6.92
CA ASP A 24 -6.54 0.44 6.01
C ASP A 24 -6.20 1.79 6.65
N CYS A 25 -6.03 2.81 5.81
CA CYS A 25 -5.92 4.20 6.27
C CYS A 25 -6.32 5.15 5.13
N PRO A 26 -6.54 6.45 5.44
CA PRO A 26 -6.75 7.47 4.44
C PRO A 26 -5.59 7.54 3.43
N GLY A 27 -5.90 7.78 2.14
CA GLY A 27 -4.90 7.93 1.07
C GLY A 27 -4.60 6.67 0.25
N LEU A 28 -5.10 5.50 0.66
CA LEU A 28 -4.93 4.23 -0.07
C LEU A 28 -5.41 4.29 -1.52
N ASN A 29 -6.63 4.76 -1.73
CA ASN A 29 -7.20 4.90 -3.07
C ASN A 29 -6.46 5.95 -3.91
N ALA A 30 -5.90 6.99 -3.28
CA ALA A 30 -5.06 7.97 -3.96
C ALA A 30 -3.75 7.34 -4.46
N ALA A 31 -3.12 6.48 -3.64
CA ALA A 31 -1.91 5.74 -4.02
C ALA A 31 -2.20 4.74 -5.17
N ILE A 32 -3.28 3.95 -5.08
CA ILE A 32 -3.70 3.03 -6.15
C ILE A 32 -3.93 3.82 -7.45
N ARG A 33 -4.66 4.93 -7.38
CA ARG A 33 -4.92 5.80 -8.53
C ARG A 33 -3.63 6.33 -9.14
N ALA A 34 -2.67 6.78 -8.33
CA ALA A 34 -1.40 7.31 -8.79
C ALA A 34 -0.60 6.24 -9.57
N VAL A 35 -0.56 5.01 -9.06
CA VAL A 35 0.09 3.88 -9.75
C VAL A 35 -0.56 3.62 -11.11
N VAL A 36 -1.89 3.46 -11.15
CA VAL A 36 -2.61 3.18 -12.40
C VAL A 36 -2.41 4.31 -13.41
N LYS A 37 -2.60 5.56 -13.00
CA LYS A 37 -2.44 6.71 -13.90
C LYS A 37 -1.01 6.85 -14.40
N ARG A 38 0.00 6.58 -13.58
CA ARG A 38 1.40 6.64 -14.03
C ARG A 38 1.74 5.50 -14.98
N ALA A 39 1.29 4.29 -14.69
CA ALA A 39 1.55 3.12 -15.53
C ALA A 39 0.85 3.22 -16.90
N ASP A 40 -0.37 3.77 -16.93
CA ASP A 40 -1.12 4.06 -18.16
C ASP A 40 -0.36 5.02 -19.10
N LEU A 41 0.24 6.09 -18.54
CA LEU A 41 1.10 7.00 -19.30
C LEU A 41 2.35 6.30 -19.87
N GLU A 42 2.79 5.21 -19.25
CA GLU A 42 3.93 4.42 -19.71
C GLU A 42 3.54 3.25 -20.62
N GLY A 43 2.23 3.03 -20.83
CA GLY A 43 1.72 1.88 -21.58
C GLY A 43 1.92 0.54 -20.85
N VAL A 44 2.01 0.55 -19.52
CA VAL A 44 2.20 -0.64 -18.68
C VAL A 44 0.86 -1.02 -18.05
N PRO A 45 0.33 -2.24 -18.28
CA PRO A 45 -0.92 -2.67 -17.67
C PRO A 45 -0.75 -2.89 -16.16
N VAL A 46 -1.79 -2.53 -15.41
CA VAL A 46 -1.84 -2.70 -13.96
C VAL A 46 -2.92 -3.71 -13.60
N TYR A 47 -2.62 -4.56 -12.63
CA TYR A 47 -3.52 -5.54 -12.06
C TYR A 47 -3.75 -5.25 -10.58
N GLY A 48 -5.00 -5.12 -10.18
CA GLY A 48 -5.39 -5.02 -8.79
C GLY A 48 -5.44 -6.40 -8.16
N VAL A 49 -4.75 -6.58 -7.03
CA VAL A 49 -4.85 -7.81 -6.23
C VAL A 49 -5.83 -7.56 -5.09
N TYR A 50 -6.97 -8.24 -5.14
CA TYR A 50 -8.00 -8.09 -4.13
C TYR A 50 -7.64 -8.83 -2.84
N GLU A 51 -8.12 -8.37 -1.68
CA GLU A 51 -7.89 -9.01 -0.38
C GLU A 51 -6.40 -9.16 -0.02
N GLY A 52 -5.56 -8.22 -0.47
CA GLY A 52 -4.13 -8.19 -0.16
C GLY A 52 -3.36 -9.45 -0.59
N PHE A 53 -2.39 -9.86 0.22
CA PHE A 53 -1.58 -11.05 -0.10
C PHE A 53 -2.37 -12.37 -0.05
N TYR A 54 -3.51 -12.40 0.65
CA TYR A 54 -4.40 -13.56 0.59
C TYR A 54 -4.96 -13.73 -0.82
N GLY A 55 -5.46 -12.68 -1.45
CA GLY A 55 -5.93 -12.80 -2.83
C GLY A 55 -4.81 -13.00 -3.84
N LEU A 56 -3.59 -12.51 -3.60
CA LEU A 56 -2.43 -12.89 -4.42
C LEU A 56 -2.25 -14.41 -4.43
N TYR A 57 -2.34 -15.03 -3.26
CA TYR A 57 -2.21 -16.48 -3.11
C TYR A 57 -3.38 -17.25 -3.73
N GLN A 58 -4.60 -16.71 -3.62
CA GLN A 58 -5.82 -17.31 -4.18
C GLN A 58 -6.05 -17.00 -5.68
N GLY A 59 -5.25 -16.12 -6.28
CA GLY A 59 -5.43 -15.69 -7.68
C GLY A 59 -6.57 -14.69 -7.90
N LYS A 60 -6.93 -13.89 -6.89
CA LYS A 60 -7.92 -12.80 -7.01
C LYS A 60 -7.27 -11.55 -7.62
N ILE A 61 -6.92 -11.65 -8.89
CA ILE A 61 -6.13 -10.66 -9.62
C ILE A 61 -6.93 -10.24 -10.86
N GLU A 62 -7.21 -8.95 -10.97
CA GLU A 62 -8.01 -8.41 -12.09
C GLU A 62 -7.32 -7.19 -12.71
N PRO A 63 -7.47 -6.94 -14.02
CA PRO A 63 -7.02 -5.69 -14.64
C PRO A 63 -7.62 -4.46 -13.96
N LEU A 64 -6.79 -3.43 -13.77
CA LEU A 64 -7.18 -2.16 -13.17
C LEU A 64 -6.95 -1.01 -14.16
N HIS A 65 -8.01 -0.62 -14.86
CA HIS A 65 -7.99 0.40 -15.89
C HIS A 65 -8.18 1.82 -15.30
N PRO A 66 -7.74 2.87 -16.04
CA PRO A 66 -7.87 4.26 -15.59
C PRO A 66 -9.29 4.70 -15.21
N ILE A 67 -10.31 4.08 -15.81
CA ILE A 67 -11.72 4.35 -15.52
C ILE A 67 -12.14 3.81 -14.14
N GLN A 68 -11.60 2.67 -13.70
CA GLN A 68 -11.90 2.06 -12.40
C GLN A 68 -11.32 2.85 -11.23
N VAL A 69 -10.29 3.67 -11.48
CA VAL A 69 -9.67 4.56 -10.49
C VAL A 69 -10.11 6.02 -10.65
N ALA A 70 -11.12 6.30 -11.49
CA ALA A 70 -11.72 7.62 -11.56
C ALA A 70 -12.54 7.89 -10.30
N GLY A 71 -12.44 9.11 -9.74
CA GLY A 71 -13.23 9.53 -8.59
C GLY A 71 -12.85 8.93 -7.23
N ILE A 72 -11.90 7.99 -7.14
CA ILE A 72 -11.56 7.33 -5.87
C ILE A 72 -10.58 8.13 -4.98
N ILE A 73 -10.03 9.25 -5.46
CA ILE A 73 -8.96 9.98 -4.76
C ILE A 73 -9.37 10.48 -3.37
N SER A 74 -10.63 10.88 -3.21
CA SER A 74 -11.22 11.37 -1.95
C SER A 74 -11.93 10.27 -1.16
N ARG A 75 -11.99 9.04 -1.67
CA ARG A 75 -12.66 7.91 -1.02
C ARG A 75 -11.74 7.29 0.04
N GLY A 76 -12.25 7.14 1.27
CA GLY A 76 -11.58 6.39 2.34
C GLY A 76 -11.45 4.89 2.06
N GLY A 77 -10.65 4.19 2.86
CA GLY A 77 -10.37 2.76 2.71
C GLY A 77 -9.61 2.42 1.42
N THR A 78 -9.76 1.17 0.95
CA THR A 78 -9.14 0.67 -0.29
C THR A 78 -10.17 -0.03 -1.18
N ILE A 79 -10.16 0.26 -2.48
CA ILE A 79 -10.99 -0.46 -3.47
C ILE A 79 -10.55 -1.91 -3.70
N LEU A 80 -9.35 -2.29 -3.25
CA LEU A 80 -8.81 -3.65 -3.40
C LEU A 80 -9.06 -4.52 -2.17
N GLY A 81 -9.57 -3.97 -1.06
CA GLY A 81 -9.61 -4.69 0.22
C GLY A 81 -8.21 -4.95 0.78
N THR A 82 -8.10 -5.63 1.92
CA THR A 82 -6.81 -5.89 2.56
C THR A 82 -6.88 -7.16 3.41
N SER A 83 -5.74 -7.78 3.69
CA SER A 83 -5.64 -8.91 4.60
C SER A 83 -4.36 -8.87 5.43
N ARG A 84 -4.38 -9.53 6.58
CA ARG A 84 -3.20 -9.78 7.44
C ARG A 84 -2.49 -11.10 7.09
N PHE A 85 -2.76 -11.66 5.92
CA PHE A 85 -2.21 -12.94 5.50
C PHE A 85 -0.74 -12.80 5.11
N ASN A 86 0.13 -13.60 5.74
CA ASN A 86 1.52 -13.72 5.33
C ASN A 86 1.70 -15.03 4.51
N PRO A 87 1.82 -14.93 3.18
CA PRO A 87 1.95 -16.11 2.33
C PRO A 87 3.22 -16.90 2.66
N LEU A 88 4.32 -16.24 3.06
CA LEU A 88 5.62 -16.91 3.28
C LEU A 88 5.63 -17.88 4.48
N LYS A 89 4.57 -17.92 5.29
CA LYS A 89 4.36 -18.98 6.28
C LYS A 89 3.93 -20.31 5.67
N LYS A 90 3.54 -20.33 4.38
CA LYS A 90 3.17 -21.54 3.62
C LYS A 90 4.38 -22.05 2.84
N THR A 91 4.56 -23.36 2.83
CA THR A 91 5.70 -24.03 2.17
C THR A 91 5.69 -23.89 0.65
N ASP A 92 4.51 -23.75 0.04
CA ASP A 92 4.30 -23.63 -1.39
C ASP A 92 4.19 -22.18 -1.89
N ALA A 93 4.19 -21.19 -0.99
CA ALA A 93 3.86 -19.81 -1.33
C ALA A 93 4.70 -19.21 -2.44
N ALA A 94 6.02 -19.41 -2.42
CA ALA A 94 6.89 -18.88 -3.47
C ALA A 94 6.53 -19.44 -4.85
N LYS A 95 6.19 -20.73 -4.93
CA LYS A 95 5.78 -21.40 -6.16
C LYS A 95 4.41 -20.87 -6.62
N THR A 96 3.46 -20.77 -5.71
CA THR A 96 2.09 -20.30 -5.98
C THR A 96 2.09 -18.85 -6.45
N ILE A 97 2.77 -17.94 -5.73
CA ILE A 97 2.88 -16.53 -6.13
C ILE A 97 3.53 -16.41 -7.51
N LYS A 98 4.68 -17.08 -7.75
CA LYS A 98 5.34 -17.03 -9.07
C LYS A 98 4.45 -17.56 -10.18
N ALA A 99 3.63 -18.57 -9.92
CA ALA A 99 2.68 -19.09 -10.90
C ALA A 99 1.60 -18.04 -11.23
N GLN A 100 1.04 -17.37 -10.21
CA GLN A 100 0.04 -16.32 -10.39
C GLN A 100 0.60 -15.12 -11.16
N LEU A 101 1.82 -14.67 -10.83
CA LEU A 101 2.46 -13.57 -11.56
C LEU A 101 2.71 -13.94 -13.03
N ARG A 102 3.15 -15.17 -13.30
CA ARG A 102 3.37 -15.65 -14.68
C ARG A 102 2.08 -15.74 -15.48
N SER A 103 0.99 -16.27 -14.91
CA SER A 103 -0.29 -16.41 -15.63
C SER A 103 -0.89 -15.06 -16.02
N HIS A 104 -0.67 -14.01 -15.21
CA HIS A 104 -1.13 -12.65 -15.47
C HIS A 104 -0.09 -11.75 -16.15
N ARG A 105 1.10 -12.28 -16.49
CA ARG A 105 2.23 -11.51 -17.07
C ARG A 105 2.65 -10.30 -16.22
N ILE A 106 2.61 -10.46 -14.90
CA ILE A 106 3.06 -9.45 -13.94
C ILE A 106 4.55 -9.66 -13.66
N ASP A 107 5.34 -8.61 -13.89
CA ASP A 107 6.79 -8.62 -13.69
C ASP A 107 7.22 -7.99 -12.37
N GLY A 108 6.34 -7.23 -11.72
CA GLY A 108 6.63 -6.62 -10.43
C GLY A 108 5.38 -6.31 -9.62
N LEU A 109 5.57 -6.21 -8.31
CA LEU A 109 4.53 -5.88 -7.34
C LEU A 109 4.78 -4.52 -6.69
N ILE A 110 3.72 -3.74 -6.53
CA ILE A 110 3.68 -2.51 -5.75
C ILE A 110 2.82 -2.79 -4.52
N ASN A 111 3.51 -2.95 -3.39
CA ASN A 111 2.93 -3.38 -2.13
C ASN A 111 2.74 -2.17 -1.21
N ILE A 112 1.51 -1.76 -1.03
CA ILE A 112 1.13 -0.59 -0.23
C ILE A 112 0.73 -1.06 1.17
N GLY A 113 1.47 -0.68 2.21
CA GLY A 113 1.24 -1.23 3.56
C GLY A 113 2.19 -0.70 4.63
N GLY A 114 2.02 -1.18 5.86
CA GLY A 114 2.89 -0.84 7.00
C GLY A 114 4.18 -1.67 7.03
N GLU A 115 4.87 -1.68 8.17
CA GLU A 115 6.15 -2.37 8.38
C GLU A 115 6.13 -3.85 7.91
N GLY A 116 5.07 -4.59 8.27
CA GLY A 116 4.91 -6.00 7.86
C GLY A 116 4.86 -6.19 6.34
N THR A 117 4.28 -5.24 5.61
CA THR A 117 4.23 -5.25 4.14
C THR A 117 5.60 -4.88 3.54
N MET A 118 6.35 -3.97 4.17
CA MET A 118 7.71 -3.64 3.75
C MET A 118 8.64 -4.85 3.90
N ARG A 119 8.56 -5.54 5.04
CA ARG A 119 9.31 -6.78 5.29
C ARG A 119 8.96 -7.85 4.26
N LEU A 120 7.67 -8.05 3.97
CA LEU A 120 7.24 -9.01 2.96
C LEU A 120 7.76 -8.65 1.56
N SER A 121 7.79 -7.36 1.21
CA SER A 121 8.35 -6.89 -0.07
C SER A 121 9.84 -7.23 -0.17
N HIS A 122 10.61 -7.06 0.91
CA HIS A 122 12.01 -7.46 0.96
C HIS A 122 12.21 -8.96 0.75
N GLU A 123 11.42 -9.78 1.45
CA GLU A 123 11.51 -11.24 1.31
C GLU A 123 11.08 -11.73 -0.08
N LEU A 124 10.10 -11.09 -0.72
CA LEU A 124 9.75 -11.38 -2.11
C LEU A 124 10.90 -11.08 -3.07
N ASN A 125 11.61 -9.95 -2.88
CA ASN A 125 12.80 -9.63 -3.69
C ASN A 125 13.91 -10.69 -3.52
N LYS A 126 14.16 -11.19 -2.29
CA LYS A 126 15.11 -12.30 -2.06
C LYS A 126 14.72 -13.58 -2.82
N LEU A 127 13.43 -13.80 -3.04
CA LEU A 127 12.91 -14.92 -3.81
C LEU A 127 12.94 -14.67 -5.33
N GLY A 128 13.50 -13.54 -5.79
CA GLY A 128 13.55 -13.16 -7.20
C GLY A 128 12.22 -12.65 -7.75
N ILE A 129 11.34 -12.14 -6.89
CA ILE A 129 10.07 -11.51 -7.26
C ILE A 129 10.22 -10.00 -7.04
N PRO A 130 10.36 -9.19 -8.12
CA PRO A 130 10.52 -7.75 -7.98
C PRO A 130 9.35 -7.14 -7.22
N ALA A 131 9.63 -6.47 -6.11
CA ALA A 131 8.61 -5.83 -5.29
C ALA A 131 9.08 -4.47 -4.76
N ILE A 132 8.22 -3.45 -4.86
CA ILE A 132 8.43 -2.13 -4.28
C ILE A 132 7.40 -1.95 -3.16
N GLY A 133 7.88 -1.51 -2.00
CA GLY A 133 7.04 -1.13 -0.88
C GLY A 133 6.65 0.35 -0.95
N VAL A 134 5.38 0.67 -0.73
CA VAL A 134 4.90 2.05 -0.50
C VAL A 134 4.45 2.14 0.96
N PRO A 135 5.15 2.94 1.80
CA PRO A 135 4.92 2.95 3.24
C PRO A 135 3.60 3.64 3.58
N LYS A 136 2.76 2.93 4.35
CA LYS A 136 1.42 3.34 4.72
C LYS A 136 1.06 2.89 6.13
N THR A 137 0.79 3.85 7.00
CA THR A 137 0.18 3.64 8.32
C THR A 137 -0.33 4.97 8.88
N ILE A 138 -1.24 4.91 9.85
CA ILE A 138 -1.58 6.05 10.70
C ILE A 138 -0.59 6.23 11.85
N ASP A 139 0.26 5.23 12.11
CA ASP A 139 1.15 5.20 13.28
C ASP A 139 2.47 5.95 13.04
N ASN A 140 2.77 6.30 11.78
CA ASN A 140 4.05 6.87 11.32
C ASN A 140 5.30 6.10 11.78
N ASP A 141 5.18 4.77 11.87
CA ASP A 141 6.18 3.88 12.48
C ASP A 141 7.03 3.10 11.46
N VAL A 142 7.07 3.54 10.19
CA VAL A 142 7.80 2.85 9.13
C VAL A 142 9.17 3.49 8.90
N TRP A 143 10.23 2.71 9.13
CA TRP A 143 11.60 3.15 8.91
C TRP A 143 11.87 3.59 7.46
N GLY A 144 12.64 4.68 7.29
CA GLY A 144 13.09 5.18 5.99
C GLY A 144 12.20 6.25 5.35
N THR A 145 11.17 6.72 6.05
CA THR A 145 10.38 7.90 5.67
C THR A 145 10.04 8.72 6.90
N ASP A 146 10.05 10.05 6.78
CA ASP A 146 9.64 10.95 7.87
C ASP A 146 8.12 10.93 8.09
N PHE A 147 7.38 10.65 7.00
CA PHE A 147 5.92 10.63 6.98
C PHE A 147 5.39 9.41 6.23
N THR A 148 4.37 8.77 6.80
CA THR A 148 3.51 7.81 6.12
C THR A 148 2.18 8.46 5.81
N PHE A 149 1.66 8.24 4.60
CA PHE A 149 0.33 8.75 4.28
C PHE A 149 -0.73 8.03 5.14
N GLY A 150 -1.73 8.79 5.56
CA GLY A 150 -2.70 8.40 6.58
C GLY A 150 -2.42 9.01 7.96
N PHE A 151 -1.16 9.27 8.32
CA PHE A 151 -0.78 9.88 9.61
C PHE A 151 -1.37 11.28 9.79
N ASP A 152 -1.16 12.18 8.84
CA ASP A 152 -1.68 13.56 8.89
C ASP A 152 -3.21 13.60 9.07
N THR A 153 -3.94 12.73 8.35
CA THR A 153 -5.39 12.63 8.52
C THR A 153 -5.77 12.12 9.91
N ALA A 154 -5.04 11.14 10.46
CA ALA A 154 -5.29 10.65 11.82
C ALA A 154 -5.04 11.72 12.89
N VAL A 155 -3.98 12.51 12.74
CA VAL A 155 -3.68 13.65 13.63
C VAL A 155 -4.80 14.69 13.58
N ASN A 156 -5.23 15.10 12.38
CA ASN A 156 -6.33 16.06 12.24
C ASN A 156 -7.63 15.58 12.90
N ILE A 157 -7.97 14.29 12.76
CA ILE A 157 -9.16 13.70 13.41
C ILE A 157 -9.01 13.72 14.94
N ALA A 158 -7.83 13.38 15.47
CA ALA A 158 -7.56 13.43 16.90
C ALA A 158 -7.65 14.86 17.45
N THR A 159 -7.08 15.84 16.76
CA THR A 159 -7.16 17.26 17.10
C THR A 159 -8.61 17.72 17.15
N GLU A 160 -9.41 17.43 16.12
CA GLU A 160 -10.83 17.82 16.09
C GLU A 160 -11.62 17.22 17.26
N ALA A 161 -11.35 15.96 17.62
CA ALA A 161 -11.98 15.32 18.77
C ALA A 161 -11.60 16.01 20.09
N ILE A 162 -10.32 16.36 20.27
CA ILE A 162 -9.82 17.07 21.45
C ILE A 162 -10.43 18.46 21.56
N ASP A 163 -10.53 19.21 20.45
CA ASP A 163 -11.11 20.56 20.44
C ASP A 163 -12.58 20.55 20.87
N ARG A 164 -13.34 19.56 20.41
CA ARG A 164 -14.74 19.38 20.84
C ARG A 164 -14.86 19.09 22.34
N LEU A 165 -13.95 18.29 22.89
CA LEU A 165 -13.91 17.97 24.32
C LEU A 165 -13.46 19.15 25.19
N HIS A 166 -12.58 20.02 24.68
CA HIS A 166 -12.02 21.14 25.43
C HIS A 166 -13.10 22.08 25.98
N THR A 167 -14.11 22.40 25.17
CA THR A 167 -15.19 23.32 25.54
C THR A 167 -16.01 22.82 26.75
N THR A 168 -16.34 21.54 26.77
CA THR A 168 -17.10 20.94 27.88
C THR A 168 -16.22 20.67 29.11
N ALA A 169 -14.93 20.39 28.93
CA ALA A 169 -13.99 20.23 30.03
C ALA A 169 -13.84 21.55 30.82
N ALA A 170 -13.66 22.66 30.10
CA ALA A 170 -13.53 24.00 30.67
C ALA A 170 -14.79 24.42 31.44
N SER A 171 -15.98 24.18 30.86
CA SER A 171 -17.26 24.60 31.45
C SER A 171 -17.61 23.89 32.76
N HIS A 172 -17.12 22.67 32.95
CA HIS A 172 -17.44 21.83 34.12
C HIS A 172 -16.23 21.55 35.02
N HIS A 173 -15.10 22.22 34.80
CA HIS A 173 -13.85 21.98 35.53
C HIS A 173 -13.46 20.50 35.57
N ARG A 174 -13.58 19.80 34.43
CA ARG A 174 -13.34 18.35 34.32
C ARG A 174 -11.97 18.07 33.73
N VAL A 175 -11.36 16.99 34.21
CA VAL A 175 -10.25 16.32 33.53
C VAL A 175 -10.84 15.34 32.51
N MET A 176 -10.31 15.35 31.29
CA MET A 176 -10.68 14.40 30.24
C MET A 176 -9.45 13.59 29.84
N VAL A 177 -9.63 12.29 29.68
CA VAL A 177 -8.60 11.38 29.14
C VAL A 177 -9.04 10.99 27.74
N VAL A 178 -8.17 11.20 26.76
CA VAL A 178 -8.39 10.86 25.36
C VAL A 178 -7.37 9.83 24.95
N GLU A 179 -7.83 8.63 24.60
CA GLU A 179 -7.00 7.58 24.04
C GLU A 179 -6.98 7.71 22.50
N VAL A 180 -5.79 7.72 21.92
CA VAL A 180 -5.58 7.80 20.46
C VAL A 180 -4.85 6.55 19.96
N MET A 181 -5.02 6.23 18.68
CA MET A 181 -4.21 5.21 18.01
C MET A 181 -2.77 5.70 17.81
N GLY A 182 -1.86 4.81 17.41
CA GLY A 182 -0.42 5.11 17.28
C GLY A 182 0.49 3.92 17.59
N ARG A 183 -0.11 2.83 18.08
CA ARG A 183 0.51 1.56 18.47
C ARG A 183 1.41 1.61 19.72
#